data_AF-A0A077R802-F1
#
_entry.id   AF-A0A077R802-F1
#
_cell.length_a   1.000
_cell.length_b   1.000
_cell.length_c   1.000
_cell.angle_alpha   90.00
_cell.angle_beta   90.00
_cell.angle_gamma   90.00
#
_symmetry.space_group_name_H-M   'P 1'
#
loop_
_entity.id
_entity.type
_entity.pdbx_description
1 polymer ?
#
loop_
_entity_poly.entity_id
_entity_poly.type
_entity_poly.pdbx_seq_one_letter_code
_entity_poly.pdbx_strand_id
1 'polypeptide(L)'
;MLDHVTPFFALVSAVLVLLPLPWHIRSRNVGTVALSTWLFLGNVDNFVNSMVWWNSTSDKAPVFCELILAFRWFWIRRRQFQAVLASSASNINRSRYIRLLLLTAADRLIFFPIYVGTIGKEIADAITLPYGSWSSVHAGFDERPQFKADVIEMQSTFKRNLILSRLVSPLSGYIFFAMFGLGQEACQGYKNALRRILVFCKLQKERKQPTPQAIVADIEVVTFQSRDTYSAAGASPSSEKFGAHAAKYEAA
;
A
#
# COMPACT_ATOMS: atom_id res chain seq x y z
N MET A 1 18.04 -20.91 -14.84
CA MET A 1 16.82 -20.91 -14.02
C MET A 1 15.60 -20.86 -14.89
N LEU A 2 15.08 -22.04 -15.23
CA LEU A 2 13.81 -22.19 -15.95
C LEU A 2 12.63 -22.07 -14.97
N ASP A 3 12.46 -20.90 -14.34
CA ASP A 3 11.26 -20.58 -13.61
C ASP A 3 10.32 -19.71 -14.47
N HIS A 4 9.52 -20.35 -15.33
CA HIS A 4 8.53 -19.65 -16.19
C HIS A 4 7.41 -18.98 -15.39
N VAL A 5 7.17 -19.47 -14.18
CA VAL A 5 6.06 -19.08 -13.29
C VAL A 5 6.32 -17.65 -12.76
N THR A 6 7.46 -17.45 -12.10
CA THR A 6 7.81 -16.18 -11.43
C THR A 6 7.70 -14.93 -12.31
N PRO A 7 8.29 -14.85 -13.52
CA PRO A 7 8.24 -13.64 -14.33
C PRO A 7 6.82 -13.30 -14.79
N PHE A 8 5.99 -14.32 -15.04
CA PHE A 8 4.58 -14.10 -15.37
C PHE A 8 3.82 -13.47 -14.20
N PHE A 9 3.91 -14.07 -13.01
CA PHE A 9 3.23 -13.53 -11.82
C PHE A 9 3.77 -12.14 -11.44
N ALA A 10 5.09 -11.92 -11.53
CA ALA A 10 5.70 -10.62 -11.26
C ALA A 10 5.22 -9.54 -12.22
N LEU A 11 5.15 -9.83 -13.53
CA LEU A 11 4.67 -8.87 -14.53
C LEU A 11 3.20 -8.51 -14.31
N VAL A 12 2.33 -9.52 -14.10
CA VAL A 12 0.92 -9.28 -13.81
C VAL A 12 0.75 -8.45 -12.54
N SER A 13 1.50 -8.77 -11.48
CA SER A 13 1.49 -8.02 -10.23
C SER A 13 1.95 -6.57 -10.42
N ALA A 14 3.01 -6.34 -11.20
CA ALA A 14 3.49 -4.99 -11.52
C ALA A 14 2.41 -4.14 -12.21
N VAL A 15 1.66 -4.71 -13.15
CA VAL A 15 0.55 -4.01 -13.81
C VAL A 15 -0.60 -3.73 -12.83
N LEU A 16 -1.01 -4.73 -12.04
CA LEU A 16 -2.13 -4.59 -11.11
C LEU A 16 -1.87 -3.51 -10.05
N VAL A 17 -0.64 -3.41 -9.56
CA VAL A 17 -0.26 -2.40 -8.55
C VAL A 17 -0.32 -0.97 -9.09
N LEU A 18 -0.18 -0.76 -10.40
CA LEU A 18 -0.30 0.55 -11.04
C LEU A 18 -1.76 1.00 -11.25
N LEU A 19 -2.72 0.08 -11.36
CA LEU A 19 -4.14 0.42 -11.60
C LEU A 19 -4.72 1.42 -10.59
N PRO A 20 -4.56 1.23 -9.26
CA PRO A 20 -5.09 2.17 -8.28
C PRO A 20 -4.20 3.43 -8.08
N LEU A 21 -2.99 3.47 -8.65
CA LEU A 21 -1.99 4.51 -8.39
C LEU A 21 -2.47 5.94 -8.75
N PRO A 22 -3.08 6.20 -9.92
CA PRO A 22 -3.53 7.55 -10.27
C PRO A 22 -4.56 8.13 -9.29
N TRP A 23 -5.44 7.27 -8.77
CA TRP A 23 -6.44 7.66 -7.77
C TRP A 23 -5.83 7.92 -6.40
N HIS A 24 -4.84 7.13 -6.00
CA HIS A 24 -4.11 7.35 -4.75
C HIS A 24 -3.25 8.62 -4.78
N ILE A 25 -2.69 8.98 -5.94
CA ILE A 25 -2.03 10.28 -6.15
C ILE A 25 -3.02 11.43 -6.01
N ARG A 26 -4.20 11.34 -6.66
CA ARG A 26 -5.24 12.39 -6.55
C ARG A 26 -5.77 12.54 -5.13
N SER A 27 -5.93 11.44 -4.39
CA SER A 27 -6.35 11.45 -2.99
C SER A 27 -5.24 11.83 -2.00
N ARG A 28 -4.05 12.21 -2.51
CA ARG A 28 -2.87 12.60 -1.72
C ARG A 28 -2.46 11.57 -0.66
N ASN A 29 -2.73 10.29 -0.90
CA ASN A 29 -2.41 9.22 0.03
C ASN A 29 -0.96 8.76 -0.17
N VAL A 30 -0.02 9.51 0.41
CA VAL A 30 1.42 9.30 0.26
C VAL A 30 1.86 7.89 0.71
N GLY A 31 1.22 7.33 1.75
CA GLY A 31 1.54 5.99 2.24
C GLY A 31 1.27 4.90 1.20
N THR A 32 0.05 4.90 0.64
CA THR A 32 -0.34 3.93 -0.39
C THR A 32 0.40 4.17 -1.72
N VAL A 33 0.68 5.43 -2.09
CA VAL A 33 1.47 5.76 -3.29
C VAL A 33 2.90 5.25 -3.17
N ALA A 34 3.56 5.50 -2.03
CA ALA A 34 4.93 5.01 -1.81
C ALA A 34 5.00 3.49 -1.78
N LEU A 35 4.01 2.84 -1.17
CA LEU A 35 3.91 1.39 -1.12
C LEU A 35 3.66 0.78 -2.51
N SER A 36 2.73 1.33 -3.28
CA SER A 36 2.47 0.91 -4.68
C SER A 36 3.72 1.08 -5.54
N THR A 37 4.43 2.20 -5.40
CA THR A 37 5.70 2.42 -6.12
C THR A 37 6.76 1.40 -5.72
N TRP A 38 6.88 1.09 -4.42
CA TRP A 38 7.82 0.09 -3.92
C TRP A 38 7.51 -1.31 -4.46
N LEU A 39 6.24 -1.72 -4.42
CA LEU A 39 5.80 -3.01 -4.95
C LEU A 39 5.98 -3.11 -6.47
N PHE A 40 5.76 -2.02 -7.20
CA PHE A 40 6.04 -1.97 -8.63
C PHE A 40 7.53 -2.21 -8.92
N LEU A 41 8.42 -1.47 -8.24
CA LEU A 41 9.87 -1.61 -8.43
C LEU A 41 10.35 -3.03 -8.06
N GLY A 42 9.87 -3.60 -6.96
CA GLY A 42 10.23 -4.96 -6.54
C GLY A 42 9.73 -6.06 -7.50
N ASN A 43 8.58 -5.86 -8.14
CA ASN A 43 8.08 -6.80 -9.15
C ASN A 43 8.82 -6.66 -10.49
N VAL A 44 9.19 -5.43 -10.88
CA VAL A 44 10.05 -5.20 -12.06
C VAL A 44 11.44 -5.80 -11.85
N ASP A 45 12.03 -5.62 -10.67
CA ASP A 45 13.30 -6.23 -10.30
C ASP A 45 13.24 -7.76 -10.42
N ASN A 46 12.22 -8.40 -9.84
CA ASN A 46 12.03 -9.84 -9.96
C ASN A 46 11.85 -10.30 -11.42
N PHE A 47 11.09 -9.55 -12.23
CA PHE A 47 10.91 -9.86 -13.64
C PHE A 47 12.23 -9.79 -14.42
N VAL A 48 12.99 -8.70 -14.24
CA VAL A 48 14.30 -8.50 -14.89
C VAL A 48 15.28 -9.57 -14.42
N ASN A 49 15.31 -9.87 -13.11
CA ASN A 49 16.19 -10.87 -12.53
C ASN A 49 15.90 -12.29 -13.07
N SER A 50 14.63 -12.69 -13.18
CA SER A 50 14.27 -13.95 -13.82
C SER A 50 14.62 -13.99 -15.31
N MET A 51 14.52 -12.87 -16.03
CA MET A 51 14.74 -12.83 -17.48
C MET A 51 16.22 -12.73 -17.88
N VAL A 52 17.02 -11.91 -17.19
CA VAL A 52 18.45 -11.70 -17.50
C VAL A 52 19.28 -12.94 -17.13
N TRP A 53 18.95 -13.59 -16.02
CA TRP A 53 19.63 -14.80 -15.51
C TRP A 53 18.90 -16.11 -15.87
N TRP A 54 18.09 -16.08 -16.93
CA TRP A 54 17.27 -17.21 -17.40
C TRP A 54 18.06 -18.51 -17.60
N ASN A 55 19.23 -18.44 -18.24
CA ASN A 55 20.10 -19.61 -18.51
C ASN A 55 21.53 -19.42 -17.97
N SER A 56 21.75 -18.49 -17.03
CA SER A 56 23.11 -18.22 -16.56
C SER A 56 23.08 -17.65 -15.14
N THR A 57 23.98 -18.14 -14.29
CA THR A 57 24.30 -17.61 -12.97
C THR A 57 25.47 -16.62 -12.99
N SER A 58 25.98 -16.28 -14.18
CA SER A 58 27.08 -15.31 -14.33
C SER A 58 26.62 -13.93 -13.90
N ASP A 59 27.52 -13.17 -13.25
CA ASP A 59 27.27 -11.78 -12.90
C ASP A 59 27.22 -10.92 -14.17
N LYS A 60 26.01 -10.66 -14.67
CA LYS A 60 25.78 -9.87 -15.88
C LYS A 60 25.48 -8.40 -15.59
N ALA A 61 25.17 -8.05 -14.34
CA ALA A 61 24.71 -6.71 -13.99
C ALA A 61 25.02 -6.37 -12.51
N PRO A 62 26.30 -6.15 -12.16
CA PRO A 62 26.71 -5.85 -10.78
C PRO A 62 26.08 -4.56 -10.24
N VAL A 63 25.78 -3.59 -11.12
CA VAL A 63 25.30 -2.26 -10.75
C VAL A 63 23.76 -2.20 -10.58
N PHE A 64 23.02 -3.20 -11.06
CA PHE A 64 21.55 -3.14 -11.10
C PHE A 64 20.93 -3.14 -9.69
N CYS A 65 21.43 -4.02 -8.82
CA CYS A 65 21.03 -4.06 -7.41
C CYS A 65 21.41 -2.76 -6.68
N GLU A 66 22.55 -2.15 -7.02
CA GLU A 66 23.01 -0.91 -6.42
C GLU A 66 22.13 0.29 -6.79
N LEU A 67 21.63 0.36 -8.03
CA LEU A 67 20.74 1.45 -8.48
C LEU A 67 19.40 1.43 -7.74
N ILE A 68 18.83 0.25 -7.50
CA ILE A 68 17.57 0.10 -6.77
C ILE A 68 17.76 0.49 -5.30
N LEU A 69 18.86 0.05 -4.68
CA LEU A 69 19.20 0.43 -3.32
C LEU A 69 19.44 1.94 -3.22
N ALA A 70 20.23 2.52 -4.13
CA ALA A 70 20.50 3.95 -4.17
C ALA A 70 19.21 4.77 -4.34
N PHE A 71 18.31 4.35 -5.23
CA PHE A 71 17.01 4.99 -5.40
C PHE A 71 16.14 4.87 -4.14
N ARG A 72 16.10 3.69 -3.50
CA ARG A 72 15.40 3.48 -2.22
C ARG A 72 15.94 4.40 -1.13
N TRP A 73 17.26 4.47 -0.97
CA TRP A 73 17.93 5.32 0.02
C TRP A 73 17.66 6.80 -0.25
N PHE A 74 17.75 7.23 -1.51
CA PHE A 74 17.42 8.59 -1.93
C PHE A 74 15.96 8.94 -1.60
N TRP A 75 15.02 8.05 -1.92
CA TRP A 75 13.59 8.25 -1.67
C TRP A 75 13.26 8.33 -0.17
N ILE A 76 13.82 7.41 0.63
CA ILE A 76 13.65 7.41 2.10
C ILE A 76 14.19 8.72 2.69
N ARG A 77 15.39 9.13 2.28
CA ARG A 77 16.03 10.36 2.77
C ARG A 77 15.21 11.60 2.40
N ARG A 78 14.66 11.64 1.19
CA ARG A 78 13.78 12.74 0.76
C ARG A 78 12.50 12.80 1.59
N ARG A 79 11.92 11.66 1.97
CA ARG A 79 10.72 11.61 2.83
C ARG A 79 11.00 11.97 4.29
N GLN A 80 12.14 11.57 4.85
CA GLN A 80 12.54 11.99 6.20
C GLN A 80 12.72 13.50 6.28
N PHE A 81 13.34 14.10 5.26
CA PHE A 81 13.47 15.56 5.15
C PHE A 81 12.11 16.27 5.07
N GLN A 82 11.18 15.74 4.26
CA GLN A 82 9.81 16.28 4.16
C GLN A 82 9.02 16.12 5.47
N ALA A 83 9.24 15.04 6.23
CA ALA A 83 8.57 14.83 7.52
C ALA A 83 9.04 15.81 8.61
N VAL A 84 10.34 16.16 8.63
CA VAL A 84 10.89 17.21 9.50
C VAL A 84 10.29 18.57 9.18
N LEU A 85 10.01 18.86 7.90
CA LEU A 85 9.35 20.10 7.49
C LEU A 85 7.83 20.11 7.73
N ALA A 86 7.20 18.95 7.87
CA ALA A 86 5.74 18.80 7.96
C ALA A 86 5.21 18.60 9.40
N SER A 87 6.04 18.78 10.43
CA SER A 87 5.80 18.40 11.84
C SER A 87 4.66 19.16 12.56
N SER A 88 3.73 19.80 11.87
CA SER A 88 2.64 20.57 12.48
C SER A 88 1.24 20.30 11.90
N ALA A 89 1.08 19.43 10.90
CA ALA A 89 -0.24 19.18 10.30
C ALA A 89 -0.41 17.74 9.79
N SER A 90 -0.60 16.76 10.68
CA SER A 90 -0.94 15.40 10.26
C SER A 90 -2.44 15.27 9.98
N ASN A 91 -2.86 15.45 8.73
CA ASN A 91 -4.21 15.07 8.28
C ASN A 91 -4.28 13.56 7.92
N ILE A 92 -3.75 12.69 8.81
CA ILE A 92 -3.74 11.25 8.58
C ILE A 92 -5.06 10.65 9.06
N ASN A 93 -5.86 10.16 8.11
CA ASN A 93 -7.16 9.57 8.42
C ASN A 93 -6.98 8.14 8.99
N ARG A 94 -7.58 7.87 10.16
CA ARG A 94 -7.54 6.60 10.90
C ARG A 94 -7.85 5.37 10.02
N SER A 95 -8.82 5.48 9.11
CA SER A 95 -9.19 4.39 8.18
C SER A 95 -8.07 4.01 7.22
N ARG A 96 -7.28 5.00 6.76
CA ARG A 96 -6.15 4.77 5.85
C ARG A 96 -5.00 4.06 6.57
N TYR A 97 -4.73 4.45 7.82
CA TYR A 97 -3.70 3.84 8.65
C TYR A 97 -4.02 2.37 8.97
N ILE A 98 -5.27 2.05 9.35
CA ILE A 98 -5.68 0.68 9.65
C ILE A 98 -5.53 -0.23 8.41
N ARG A 99 -5.89 0.23 7.21
CA ARG A 99 -5.73 -0.57 5.98
C ARG A 99 -4.26 -0.88 5.67
N LEU A 100 -3.35 0.07 5.90
CA LEU A 100 -1.91 -0.16 5.77
C LEU A 100 -1.40 -1.14 6.84
N LEU A 101 -1.86 -0.99 8.09
CA LEU A 101 -1.49 -1.88 9.19
C LEU A 101 -1.93 -3.32 8.92
N LEU A 102 -3.19 -3.52 8.50
CA LEU A 102 -3.73 -4.83 8.15
C LEU A 102 -2.98 -5.48 7.00
N LEU A 103 -2.57 -4.71 5.99
CA LEU A 103 -1.75 -5.23 4.89
C LEU A 103 -0.40 -5.74 5.42
N THR A 104 0.30 -4.92 6.21
CA THR A 104 1.60 -5.35 6.78
C THR A 104 1.47 -6.52 7.73
N ALA A 105 0.35 -6.64 8.45
CA ALA A 105 0.05 -7.78 9.31
C ALA A 105 -0.22 -9.04 8.48
N ALA A 106 -0.98 -8.94 7.39
CA ALA A 106 -1.23 -10.05 6.48
C ALA A 106 0.07 -10.57 5.85
N ASP A 107 0.90 -9.68 5.31
CA ASP A 107 2.22 -10.04 4.76
C ASP A 107 3.10 -10.71 5.84
N ARG A 108 3.18 -10.13 7.04
CA ARG A 108 3.96 -10.73 8.14
C ARG A 108 3.44 -12.10 8.53
N LEU A 109 2.13 -12.30 8.64
CA LEU A 109 1.55 -13.58 9.04
C LEU A 109 1.79 -14.69 8.01
N ILE A 110 1.78 -14.35 6.72
CA ILE A 110 2.00 -15.32 5.65
C ILE A 110 3.48 -15.72 5.58
N PHE A 111 4.39 -14.75 5.62
CA PHE A 111 5.81 -15.04 5.35
C PHE A 111 6.62 -15.38 6.61
N PHE A 112 6.21 -14.95 7.80
CA PHE A 112 6.94 -15.22 9.04
C PHE A 112 7.15 -16.72 9.33
N PRO A 113 6.12 -17.59 9.25
CA PRO A 113 6.31 -19.02 9.48
C PRO A 113 7.26 -19.66 8.47
N ILE A 114 7.22 -19.20 7.21
CA ILE A 114 8.10 -19.66 6.15
C ILE A 114 9.55 -19.31 6.50
N TYR A 115 9.83 -18.04 6.85
CA TYR A 115 11.17 -17.59 7.20
C TYR A 115 11.73 -18.28 8.45
N VAL A 116 10.91 -18.43 9.49
CA VAL A 116 11.34 -19.14 10.71
C VAL A 116 11.65 -20.60 10.40
N GLY A 117 10.83 -21.26 9.59
CA GLY A 117 11.05 -22.65 9.19
C GLY A 117 12.30 -22.84 8.33
N THR A 118 12.58 -21.93 7.38
CA THR A 118 13.78 -22.01 6.55
C THR A 118 15.04 -21.78 7.36
N ILE A 119 15.07 -20.72 8.17
CA ILE A 119 16.22 -20.40 9.03
C ILE A 119 16.44 -21.52 10.06
N GLY A 120 15.37 -22.05 10.66
CA GLY A 120 15.47 -23.13 11.63
C GLY A 120 16.11 -24.40 11.04
N LYS A 121 15.78 -24.74 9.79
CA LYS A 121 16.42 -25.85 9.08
C LYS A 121 17.88 -25.58 8.74
N GLU A 122 18.17 -24.39 8.22
CA GLU A 122 19.56 -24.00 7.90
C GLU A 122 20.45 -24.03 9.15
N ILE A 123 19.95 -23.55 10.29
CA ILE A 123 20.65 -23.64 11.57
C ILE A 123 20.81 -25.10 11.99
N ALA A 124 19.74 -25.91 11.92
CA ALA A 124 19.78 -27.32 12.30
C ALA A 124 20.80 -28.12 11.46
N ASP A 125 20.91 -27.85 10.17
CA ASP A 125 21.90 -28.47 9.30
C ASP A 125 23.31 -27.95 9.65
N ALA A 126 23.46 -26.64 9.89
CA ALA A 126 24.75 -26.03 10.20
C ALA A 126 25.36 -26.51 11.53
N ILE A 127 24.54 -26.76 12.56
CA ILE A 127 25.04 -27.23 13.87
C ILE A 127 25.54 -28.67 13.85
N THR A 128 25.25 -29.45 12.80
CA THR A 128 25.78 -30.81 12.65
C THR A 128 27.25 -30.82 12.20
N LEU A 129 27.74 -29.72 11.63
CA LEU A 129 29.12 -29.57 11.21
C LEU A 129 29.97 -29.17 12.44
N PRO A 130 30.92 -30.02 12.88
CA PRO A 130 31.77 -29.68 14.02
C PRO A 130 32.64 -28.47 13.67
N TYR A 131 32.70 -27.50 14.59
CA TYR A 131 33.63 -26.38 14.48
C TYR A 131 35.07 -26.92 14.49
N GLY A 132 35.77 -26.77 13.36
CA GLY A 132 37.17 -27.16 13.23
C GLY A 132 38.10 -26.17 13.92
N SER A 133 38.65 -25.23 13.15
CA SER A 133 39.54 -24.18 13.64
C SER A 133 39.25 -22.84 12.95
N TRP A 134 39.74 -21.75 13.53
CA TRP A 134 39.64 -20.41 12.93
C TRP A 134 40.21 -20.34 11.52
N SER A 135 41.34 -21.02 11.26
CA SER A 135 41.98 -21.04 9.94
C SER A 135 41.15 -21.80 8.90
N SER A 136 40.43 -22.84 9.30
CA SER A 136 39.58 -23.64 8.41
C SER A 136 38.35 -22.85 7.94
N VAL A 137 37.68 -22.14 8.86
CA VAL A 137 36.49 -21.34 8.51
C VAL A 137 36.81 -20.07 7.71
N HIS A 138 38.07 -19.62 7.72
CA HIS A 138 38.55 -18.48 6.92
C HIS A 138 39.40 -18.90 5.71
N ALA A 139 39.49 -20.20 5.42
CA ALA A 139 40.16 -20.67 4.21
C ALA A 139 39.32 -20.30 2.98
N GLY A 140 39.98 -19.84 1.91
CA GLY A 140 39.31 -19.51 0.64
C GLY A 140 38.34 -18.32 0.71
N PHE A 141 38.56 -17.37 1.63
CA PHE A 141 37.68 -16.18 1.77
C PHE A 141 37.66 -15.28 0.51
N ASP A 142 38.73 -15.35 -0.29
CA ASP A 142 38.88 -14.68 -1.57
C ASP A 142 38.31 -15.48 -2.76
N GLU A 143 38.02 -16.77 -2.57
CA GLU A 143 37.43 -17.62 -3.60
C GLU A 143 35.91 -17.41 -3.67
N ARG A 144 35.42 -17.03 -4.86
CA ARG A 144 33.98 -17.01 -5.16
C ARG A 144 33.62 -18.28 -5.93
N PRO A 145 33.11 -19.33 -5.28
CA PRO A 145 32.75 -20.56 -5.98
C PRO A 145 31.59 -20.27 -6.95
N GLN A 146 31.82 -20.51 -8.24
CA GLN A 146 30.82 -20.36 -9.29
C GLN A 146 30.23 -21.73 -9.61
N PHE A 147 28.95 -21.91 -9.30
CA PHE A 147 28.22 -23.12 -9.66
C PHE A 147 27.37 -22.88 -10.90
N LYS A 148 27.40 -23.83 -11.84
CA LYS A 148 26.50 -23.82 -12.99
C LYS A 148 25.05 -23.94 -12.50
N ALA A 149 24.15 -23.19 -13.14
CA ALA A 149 22.73 -23.15 -12.80
C ALA A 149 22.12 -24.56 -12.68
N ASP A 150 22.47 -25.48 -13.58
CA ASP A 150 21.94 -26.84 -13.61
C ASP A 150 22.24 -27.64 -12.33
N VAL A 151 23.44 -27.47 -11.76
CA VAL A 151 23.87 -28.17 -10.54
C VAL A 151 23.11 -27.63 -9.32
N ILE A 152 22.89 -26.32 -9.29
CA ILE A 152 22.11 -25.66 -8.23
C ILE A 152 20.63 -26.06 -8.34
N GLU A 153 20.09 -26.15 -9.56
CA GLU A 153 18.70 -26.49 -9.84
C GLU A 153 18.37 -27.98 -9.59
N MET A 154 19.38 -28.86 -9.58
CA MET A 154 19.22 -30.25 -9.15
C MET A 154 18.82 -30.37 -7.67
N GLN A 155 19.18 -29.40 -6.83
CA GLN A 155 18.80 -29.41 -5.43
C GLN A 155 17.35 -28.95 -5.26
N SER A 156 16.45 -29.91 -5.04
CA SER A 156 15.00 -29.67 -4.92
C SER A 156 14.64 -28.70 -3.79
N THR A 157 15.35 -28.72 -2.66
CA THR A 157 15.15 -27.79 -1.54
C THR A 157 15.52 -26.36 -1.91
N PHE A 158 16.70 -26.17 -2.53
CA PHE A 158 17.15 -24.85 -2.96
C PHE A 158 16.21 -24.26 -4.00
N LYS A 159 15.86 -25.03 -5.05
CA LYS A 159 14.93 -24.62 -6.09
C LYS A 159 13.58 -24.19 -5.51
N ARG A 160 13.03 -24.93 -4.55
CA ARG A 160 11.78 -24.57 -3.86
C ARG A 160 11.89 -23.26 -3.07
N ASN A 161 12.93 -23.10 -2.25
CA ASN A 161 13.11 -21.89 -1.44
C ASN A 161 13.31 -20.65 -2.31
N LEU A 162 14.00 -20.80 -3.43
CA LEU A 162 14.23 -19.74 -4.39
C LEU A 162 12.95 -19.30 -5.10
N ILE A 163 12.11 -20.24 -5.52
CA ILE A 163 10.79 -19.93 -6.09
C ILE A 163 9.90 -19.25 -5.03
N LEU A 164 9.86 -19.79 -3.80
CA LEU A 164 9.04 -19.24 -2.72
C LEU A 164 9.45 -17.81 -2.36
N SER A 165 10.75 -17.54 -2.22
CA SER A 165 11.26 -16.19 -1.90
C SER A 165 10.95 -15.18 -3.01
N ARG A 166 11.02 -15.59 -4.28
CA ARG A 166 10.66 -14.73 -5.40
C ARG A 166 9.15 -14.45 -5.50
N LEU A 167 8.31 -15.42 -5.15
CA LEU A 167 6.84 -15.26 -5.17
C LEU A 167 6.31 -14.29 -4.10
N VAL A 168 7.09 -13.98 -3.07
CA VAL A 168 6.74 -13.01 -2.01
C VAL A 168 6.32 -11.66 -2.62
N SER A 169 7.12 -11.13 -3.55
CA SER A 169 6.86 -9.81 -4.16
C SER A 169 5.58 -9.81 -5.03
N PRO A 170 5.38 -10.75 -5.95
CA PRO A 170 4.11 -10.86 -6.69
C PRO A 170 2.90 -11.00 -5.78
N LEU A 171 2.97 -11.87 -4.76
CA LEU A 171 1.89 -12.10 -3.79
C LEU A 171 1.50 -10.82 -3.04
N SER A 172 2.48 -10.08 -2.53
CA SER A 172 2.21 -8.81 -1.84
C SER A 172 1.53 -7.78 -2.77
N GLY A 173 1.87 -7.75 -4.06
CA GLY A 173 1.19 -6.89 -5.04
C GLY A 173 -0.25 -7.33 -5.33
N TYR A 174 -0.54 -8.64 -5.35
CA TYR A 174 -1.92 -9.14 -5.45
C TYR A 174 -2.77 -8.78 -4.22
N ILE A 175 -2.21 -8.96 -3.01
CA ILE A 175 -2.88 -8.58 -1.76
C ILE A 175 -3.13 -7.07 -1.74
N PHE A 176 -2.14 -6.28 -2.16
CA PHE A 176 -2.29 -4.83 -2.31
C PHE A 176 -3.45 -4.47 -3.26
N PHE A 177 -3.49 -5.08 -4.45
CA PHE A 177 -4.57 -4.84 -5.41
C PHE A 177 -5.94 -5.25 -4.85
N ALA A 178 -6.03 -6.40 -4.17
CA ALA A 178 -7.27 -6.84 -3.54
C ALA A 178 -7.77 -5.82 -2.49
N MET A 179 -6.87 -5.28 -1.66
CA MET A 179 -7.23 -4.34 -0.60
C MET A 179 -7.50 -2.92 -1.10
N PHE A 180 -6.73 -2.42 -2.07
CA PHE A 180 -6.75 -1.02 -2.50
C PHE A 180 -7.38 -0.83 -3.89
N GLY A 181 -7.18 -1.78 -4.79
CA GLY A 181 -7.77 -1.78 -6.14
C GLY A 181 -9.25 -2.11 -6.15
N LEU A 182 -9.74 -2.98 -5.27
CA LEU A 182 -11.17 -3.35 -5.21
C LEU A 182 -12.01 -2.47 -4.26
N GLY A 183 -11.40 -1.48 -3.60
CA GLY A 183 -12.13 -0.58 -2.71
C GLY A 183 -13.24 0.20 -3.41
N GLN A 184 -14.30 0.58 -2.70
CA GLN A 184 -15.44 1.33 -3.27
C GLN A 184 -14.99 2.60 -4.03
N GLU A 185 -14.02 3.35 -3.48
CA GLU A 185 -13.45 4.55 -4.10
C GLU A 185 -12.77 4.23 -5.45
N ALA A 186 -11.98 3.16 -5.51
CA ALA A 186 -11.26 2.74 -6.72
C ALA A 186 -12.23 2.19 -7.78
N CYS A 187 -13.19 1.35 -7.39
CA CYS A 187 -14.21 0.78 -8.27
C CYS A 187 -15.11 1.86 -8.90
N GLN A 188 -15.53 2.89 -8.14
CA GLN A 188 -16.24 4.04 -8.70
C GLN A 188 -15.37 4.80 -9.71
N GLY A 189 -14.07 4.92 -9.41
CA GLY A 189 -13.06 5.44 -10.33
C GLY A 189 -13.01 4.69 -11.66
N TYR A 190 -12.90 3.36 -11.62
CA TYR A 190 -12.85 2.52 -12.81
C TYR A 190 -14.13 2.64 -13.65
N LYS A 191 -15.31 2.66 -13.02
CA LYS A 191 -16.59 2.86 -13.71
C LYS A 191 -16.64 4.21 -14.43
N ASN A 192 -16.15 5.28 -13.79
CA ASN A 192 -16.12 6.61 -14.37
C ASN A 192 -15.11 6.73 -15.51
N ALA A 193 -13.93 6.12 -15.38
CA ALA A 193 -12.92 6.06 -16.43
C ALA A 193 -13.41 5.27 -17.65
N LEU A 194 -14.00 4.09 -17.41
CA LEU A 194 -14.57 3.24 -18.45
C LEU A 194 -15.70 3.95 -19.19
N ARG A 195 -16.59 4.67 -18.48
CA ARG A 195 -17.62 5.50 -19.13
C ARG A 195 -17.00 6.58 -20.02
N ARG A 196 -15.97 7.29 -19.56
CA ARG A 196 -15.28 8.31 -20.38
C ARG A 196 -14.65 7.70 -21.62
N ILE A 197 -14.04 6.51 -21.51
CA ILE A 197 -13.48 5.79 -22.65
C ILE A 197 -14.58 5.37 -23.63
N LEU A 198 -15.70 4.81 -23.13
CA LEU A 198 -16.82 4.41 -23.99
C LEU A 198 -17.44 5.60 -24.73
N VAL A 199 -17.53 6.76 -24.09
CA VAL A 199 -18.02 7.98 -24.72
C VAL A 199 -17.01 8.54 -25.73
N PHE A 200 -15.71 8.54 -25.39
CA PHE A 200 -14.64 8.93 -26.31
C PHE A 200 -14.59 8.05 -27.56
N CYS A 201 -14.74 6.73 -27.38
CA CYS A 201 -14.84 5.76 -28.47
C CYS A 201 -16.21 5.80 -29.19
N LYS A 202 -17.11 6.73 -28.84
CA LYS A 202 -18.47 6.87 -29.38
C LYS A 202 -19.38 5.64 -29.24
N LEU A 203 -19.03 4.71 -28.35
CA LEU A 203 -19.82 3.52 -28.03
C LEU A 203 -20.98 3.84 -27.07
N GLN A 204 -20.91 4.96 -26.33
CA GLN A 204 -21.99 5.48 -25.49
C GLN A 204 -22.29 6.95 -25.79
N LYS A 205 -23.58 7.30 -25.76
CA LYS A 205 -24.05 8.69 -25.88
C LYS A 205 -23.83 9.44 -24.58
N GLU A 206 -23.32 10.67 -24.65
CA GLU A 206 -23.23 11.58 -23.51
C GLU A 206 -24.61 11.69 -22.83
N ARG A 207 -24.66 11.36 -21.54
CA ARG A 207 -25.87 11.56 -20.75
C ARG A 207 -25.96 13.06 -20.45
N LYS A 208 -26.83 13.79 -21.15
CA LYS A 208 -27.17 15.18 -20.78
C LYS A 208 -27.57 15.22 -19.31
N GLN A 209 -26.81 15.95 -18.50
CA GLN A 209 -27.20 16.26 -17.13
C GLN A 209 -28.47 17.12 -17.18
N PRO A 210 -29.52 16.81 -16.40
CA PRO A 210 -30.67 17.69 -16.31
C PRO A 210 -30.17 19.03 -15.78
N THR A 211 -30.48 20.10 -16.51
CA THR A 211 -30.16 21.47 -16.12
C THR A 211 -30.66 21.69 -14.69
N PRO A 212 -29.83 22.16 -13.74
CA PRO A 212 -30.30 22.50 -12.41
C PRO A 212 -31.43 23.51 -12.57
N GLN A 213 -32.67 23.12 -12.23
CA GLN A 213 -33.75 24.10 -12.10
C GLN A 213 -33.31 25.05 -10.98
N ALA A 214 -33.22 26.34 -11.29
CA ALA A 214 -32.96 27.35 -10.29
C ALA A 214 -34.06 27.21 -9.24
N ILE A 215 -33.69 26.80 -8.03
CA ILE A 215 -34.58 26.82 -6.88
C ILE A 215 -34.77 28.31 -6.58
N VAL A 216 -35.84 28.89 -7.10
CA VAL A 216 -36.32 30.20 -6.67
C VAL A 216 -36.83 29.99 -5.26
N ALA A 217 -35.99 30.30 -4.28
CA ALA A 217 -36.46 30.43 -2.92
C ALA A 217 -37.24 31.75 -2.87
N ASP A 218 -38.57 31.67 -2.79
CA ASP A 218 -39.39 32.82 -2.42
C ASP A 218 -39.05 33.16 -0.96
N ILE A 219 -38.14 34.12 -0.79
CA ILE A 219 -37.84 34.67 0.53
C ILE A 219 -38.99 35.62 0.84
N GLU A 220 -39.97 35.12 1.59
CA GLU A 220 -40.99 35.97 2.20
C GLU A 220 -40.28 36.86 3.23
N VAL A 221 -40.16 38.15 2.90
CA VAL A 221 -39.57 39.16 3.78
C VAL A 221 -40.56 39.41 4.92
N VAL A 222 -40.42 38.66 6.01
CA VAL A 222 -41.13 38.94 7.26
C VAL A 222 -40.57 40.25 7.83
N THR A 223 -41.22 41.37 7.51
CA THR A 223 -40.94 42.65 8.15
C THR A 223 -41.39 42.56 9.60
N PHE A 224 -40.44 42.39 10.52
CA PHE A 224 -40.71 42.53 11.95
C PHE A 224 -41.03 43.99 12.24
N GLN A 225 -42.32 44.29 12.49
CA GLN A 225 -42.70 45.56 13.10
C GLN A 225 -42.26 45.53 14.57
N SER A 226 -41.32 46.42 14.94
CA SER A 226 -41.05 46.68 16.36
C SER A 226 -42.28 47.33 16.98
N ARG A 227 -42.95 46.62 17.88
CA ARG A 227 -43.97 47.23 18.73
C ARG A 227 -43.27 48.09 19.77
N ASP A 228 -43.20 49.39 19.51
CA ASP A 228 -42.84 50.38 20.51
C ASP A 228 -44.01 50.55 21.50
N THR A 229 -44.03 49.76 22.57
CA THR A 229 -44.90 50.00 23.72
C THR A 229 -44.07 50.62 24.85
N TYR A 230 -43.92 51.95 24.80
CA TYR A 230 -43.63 52.76 25.99
C TYR A 230 -44.95 53.32 26.53
N SER A 231 -45.49 52.68 27.57
CA SER A 231 -46.25 53.38 28.62
C SER A 231 -46.52 52.45 29.80
N ALA A 232 -45.72 52.66 30.84
CA ALA A 232 -46.06 52.70 32.26
C ALA A 232 -46.98 51.62 32.89
N ALA A 233 -46.37 51.03 33.93
CA ALA A 233 -46.96 50.54 35.19
C ALA A 233 -47.61 49.14 35.20
N GLY A 234 -46.94 48.21 35.90
CA GLY A 234 -47.60 47.08 36.54
C GLY A 234 -46.84 45.76 36.52
N ALA A 235 -46.03 45.54 37.57
CA ALA A 235 -45.59 44.25 38.11
C ALA A 235 -44.71 43.30 37.25
N SER A 236 -43.50 43.03 37.77
CA SER A 236 -42.57 42.02 37.28
C SER A 236 -42.99 40.60 37.73
N PRO A 237 -43.08 39.60 36.82
CA PRO A 237 -43.10 38.19 37.21
C PRO A 237 -41.68 37.62 37.25
N SER A 238 -41.40 36.87 38.31
CA SER A 238 -40.14 36.22 38.67
C SER A 238 -39.69 35.14 37.67
N SER A 239 -38.37 35.01 37.52
CA SER A 239 -37.69 33.98 36.71
C SER A 239 -37.82 32.59 37.34
N GLU A 240 -38.56 31.69 36.69
CA GLU A 240 -38.55 30.26 37.01
C GLU A 240 -37.39 29.54 36.29
N LYS A 241 -36.37 29.25 37.11
CA LYS A 241 -35.57 28.01 37.19
C LYS A 241 -35.05 27.36 35.89
N PHE A 242 -33.72 27.42 35.79
CA PHE A 242 -32.86 26.38 35.21
C PHE A 242 -33.17 25.00 35.83
N GLY A 243 -33.64 24.07 35.00
CA GLY A 243 -33.65 22.63 35.30
C GLY A 243 -32.47 21.95 34.64
N ALA A 244 -31.50 21.53 35.46
CA ALA A 244 -30.33 20.76 35.05
C ALA A 244 -30.72 19.34 34.61
N HIS A 245 -30.29 18.93 33.41
CA HIS A 245 -30.28 17.53 33.01
C HIS A 245 -29.08 16.83 33.65
N ALA A 246 -29.33 15.96 34.63
CA ALA A 246 -28.35 15.04 35.19
C ALA A 246 -28.89 13.61 35.22
N ALA A 247 -28.17 12.75 34.48
CA ALA A 247 -27.92 11.33 34.69
C ALA A 247 -29.08 10.33 34.90
N LYS A 248 -29.17 9.36 33.98
CA LYS A 248 -29.67 8.00 34.25
C LYS A 248 -28.69 6.95 33.69
N TYR A 249 -27.79 6.50 34.55
CA TYR A 249 -27.27 5.13 34.69
C TYR A 249 -27.62 4.80 36.17
N GLU A 250 -28.08 3.62 36.63
CA GLU A 250 -27.82 2.23 36.26
C GLU A 250 -28.82 1.30 37.00
N ALA A 251 -28.90 0.04 36.51
CA ALA A 251 -29.20 -1.21 37.22
C ALA A 251 -30.61 -1.53 37.80
N ALA A 252 -31.25 -2.52 37.17
CA ALA A 252 -31.72 -3.75 37.81
C ALA A 252 -31.51 -4.92 36.83
#